data_AF-A0A6B2G110-F1
#
_entry.id   AF-A0A6B2G110-F1
#
_cell.length_a   1.000
_cell.length_b   1.000
_cell.length_c   1.000
_cell.angle_alpha   90.00
_cell.angle_beta   90.00
_cell.angle_gamma   90.00
#
_symmetry.space_group_name_H-M   'P 1'
#
loop_
_entity.id
_entity.type
_entity.pdbx_description
1 polymer ?
#
loop_
_entity_poly.entity_id
_entity_poly.type
_entity_poly.pdbx_seq_one_letter_code
_entity_poly.pdbx_strand_id
1 'polypeptide(L)'
;MSSICEFELMYQTSEYLNKLKEAFDFASGGLTSVDIEGFERFLKLIGLRILSDEIPTFVNSKKLSYREIESLFHPAYPLRQIFKKHLTEKSIFLKDQDFIKNSSLLARLIDLSHYATDKGVKLIVDAEQSWLQPSISFFTLHLMTKFNKSYPSITTTYQCYLKNSRQSLESDMEFASDSGVFFPIKIVRGAYITQELEFSNTQNRNYPIYSKYMDTSTNFDNCVKDVLDKIRGNKVSVMAASHNQVS
;
A
#
# COMPACT_ATOMS: atom_id res chain seq x y z
N MET A 1 12.64 -18.15 -15.62
CA MET A 1 11.86 -18.91 -14.61
C MET A 1 11.68 -18.17 -13.29
N SER A 2 12.61 -17.30 -12.84
CA SER A 2 12.44 -16.51 -11.61
C SER A 2 11.39 -15.39 -11.70
N SER A 3 11.31 -14.67 -12.82
CA SER A 3 10.41 -13.51 -12.99
C SER A 3 8.91 -13.85 -12.91
N ILE A 4 8.50 -15.01 -13.42
CA ILE A 4 7.10 -15.47 -13.38
C ILE A 4 6.66 -15.78 -11.94
N CYS A 5 7.57 -16.32 -11.12
CA CYS A 5 7.29 -16.64 -9.72
C CYS A 5 7.12 -15.38 -8.86
N GLU A 6 7.87 -14.31 -9.17
CA GLU A 6 7.77 -13.02 -8.48
C GLU A 6 6.50 -12.26 -8.86
N PHE A 7 6.12 -12.28 -10.14
CA PHE A 7 4.85 -11.69 -10.57
C PHE A 7 3.65 -12.35 -9.87
N GLU A 8 3.58 -13.68 -9.88
CA GLU A 8 2.50 -14.42 -9.24
C GLU A 8 2.43 -14.11 -7.73
N LEU A 9 3.58 -14.08 -7.06
CA LEU A 9 3.65 -13.72 -5.65
C LEU A 9 3.15 -12.29 -5.37
N MET A 10 3.56 -11.33 -6.19
CA MET A 10 3.12 -9.94 -6.06
C MET A 10 1.62 -9.80 -6.31
N TYR A 11 1.09 -10.49 -7.32
CA TYR A 11 -0.33 -10.54 -7.61
C TYR A 11 -1.12 -11.14 -6.44
N GLN A 12 -0.73 -12.30 -5.93
CA GLN A 12 -1.37 -12.94 -4.76
C GLN A 12 -1.31 -12.05 -3.51
N THR A 13 -0.20 -11.36 -3.31
CA THR A 13 -0.04 -10.41 -2.20
C THR A 13 -0.97 -9.20 -2.37
N SER A 14 -1.13 -8.69 -3.59
CA SER A 14 -2.10 -7.62 -3.87
C SER A 14 -3.53 -8.07 -3.65
N GLU A 15 -3.90 -9.28 -4.09
CA GLU A 15 -5.22 -9.86 -3.86
C GLU A 15 -5.52 -10.03 -2.37
N TYR A 16 -4.51 -10.44 -1.58
CA TYR A 16 -4.61 -10.49 -0.13
C TYR A 16 -4.86 -9.10 0.49
N LEU A 17 -4.08 -8.09 0.09
CA LEU A 17 -4.21 -6.72 0.59
C LEU A 17 -5.55 -6.08 0.20
N ASN A 18 -6.05 -6.35 -1.02
CA ASN A 18 -7.36 -5.92 -1.47
C ASN A 18 -8.49 -6.51 -0.59
N LYS A 19 -8.45 -7.81 -0.31
CA LYS A 19 -9.42 -8.47 0.59
C LYS A 19 -9.35 -7.92 2.02
N LEU A 20 -8.15 -7.61 2.51
CA LEU A 20 -8.00 -6.91 3.80
C LEU A 20 -8.66 -5.52 3.76
N LYS A 21 -8.48 -4.76 2.67
CA LYS A 21 -9.09 -3.43 2.52
C LYS A 21 -10.61 -3.52 2.47
N GLU A 22 -11.16 -4.44 1.69
CA GLU A 22 -12.61 -4.68 1.60
C GLU A 22 -13.20 -5.06 2.96
N ALA A 23 -12.54 -5.94 3.71
CA ALA A 23 -12.96 -6.30 5.07
C ALA A 23 -12.93 -5.10 6.02
N PHE A 24 -11.92 -4.24 5.92
CA PHE A 24 -11.84 -3.00 6.70
C PHE A 24 -12.96 -2.02 6.34
N ASP A 25 -13.21 -1.81 5.04
CA ASP A 25 -14.24 -0.88 4.57
C ASP A 25 -15.64 -1.31 5.01
N PHE A 26 -15.91 -2.62 4.98
CA PHE A 26 -17.13 -3.16 5.53
C PHE A 26 -17.22 -3.00 7.05
N ALA A 27 -16.14 -3.31 7.78
CA ALA A 27 -16.12 -3.25 9.24
C ALA A 27 -16.23 -1.82 9.81
N SER A 28 -15.67 -0.85 9.09
CA SER A 28 -15.68 0.58 9.42
C SER A 28 -16.98 1.28 9.04
N GLY A 29 -17.79 0.71 8.14
CA GLY A 29 -19.01 1.35 7.66
C GLY A 29 -18.74 2.66 6.90
N GLY A 30 -17.60 2.76 6.22
CA GLY A 30 -17.19 3.97 5.48
C GLY A 30 -16.41 5.00 6.30
N LEU A 31 -16.08 4.69 7.56
CA LEU A 31 -15.21 5.52 8.39
C LEU A 31 -13.72 5.29 8.07
N THR A 32 -12.87 6.26 8.40
CA THR A 32 -11.42 6.17 8.19
C THR A 32 -10.70 5.33 9.25
N SER A 33 -11.39 4.94 10.32
CA SER A 33 -10.85 4.15 11.43
C SER A 33 -11.93 3.27 12.05
N VAL A 34 -11.51 2.19 12.72
CA VAL A 34 -12.37 1.30 13.50
C VAL A 34 -12.02 1.40 14.99
N ASP A 35 -13.03 1.31 15.84
CA ASP A 35 -12.86 1.03 17.27
C ASP A 35 -12.70 -0.48 17.51
N ILE A 36 -12.71 -0.91 18.78
CA ILE A 36 -12.55 -2.32 19.13
C ILE A 36 -13.64 -3.21 18.53
N GLU A 37 -14.90 -2.76 18.52
CA GLU A 37 -16.01 -3.53 17.93
C GLU A 37 -15.85 -3.64 16.41
N GLY A 38 -15.44 -2.56 15.75
CA GLY A 38 -15.09 -2.58 14.33
C GLY A 38 -13.92 -3.50 14.04
N PHE A 39 -12.88 -3.51 14.88
CA PHE A 39 -11.76 -4.43 14.75
C PHE A 39 -12.18 -5.90 14.93
N GLU A 40 -13.04 -6.20 15.90
CA GLU A 40 -13.62 -7.55 16.06
C GLU A 40 -14.44 -7.99 14.84
N ARG A 41 -15.24 -7.09 14.27
CA ARG A 41 -15.97 -7.35 13.01
C ARG A 41 -14.98 -7.64 11.87
N PHE A 42 -13.94 -6.83 11.74
CA PHE A 42 -12.87 -7.01 10.77
C PHE A 42 -12.21 -8.39 10.91
N LEU A 43 -11.80 -8.78 12.12
CA LEU A 43 -11.19 -10.09 12.39
C LEU A 43 -12.09 -11.24 11.94
N LYS A 44 -13.40 -11.17 12.22
CA LYS A 44 -14.37 -12.18 11.78
C LYS A 44 -14.46 -12.26 10.25
N LEU A 45 -14.45 -11.12 9.54
CA LEU A 45 -14.52 -11.06 8.08
C LEU A 45 -13.29 -11.68 7.41
N ILE A 46 -12.11 -11.52 8.01
CA ILE A 46 -10.87 -12.12 7.50
C ILE A 46 -10.67 -13.58 7.94
N GLY A 47 -11.66 -14.15 8.64
CA GLY A 47 -11.67 -15.55 9.08
C GLY A 47 -10.82 -15.83 10.31
N LEU A 48 -10.64 -14.85 11.20
CA LEU A 48 -10.04 -15.01 12.53
C LEU A 48 -11.13 -15.06 13.61
N ARG A 49 -11.05 -16.06 14.49
CA ARG A 49 -11.91 -16.18 15.67
C ARG A 49 -11.08 -16.02 16.95
N ILE A 50 -10.82 -14.77 17.32
CA ILE A 50 -10.11 -14.36 18.53
C ILE A 50 -11.13 -14.02 19.61
N LEU A 51 -10.91 -14.45 20.85
CA LEU A 51 -11.75 -14.03 21.97
C LEU A 51 -11.39 -12.57 22.37
N SER A 52 -12.37 -11.77 22.79
CA SER A 52 -12.16 -10.33 23.05
C SER A 52 -11.08 -10.05 24.11
N ASP A 53 -10.89 -10.95 25.07
CA ASP A 53 -9.84 -10.90 26.10
C ASP A 53 -8.44 -11.29 25.58
N GLU A 54 -8.35 -11.92 24.40
CA GLU A 54 -7.10 -12.22 23.70
C GLU A 54 -6.68 -11.12 22.72
N ILE A 55 -7.51 -10.09 22.51
CA ILE A 55 -7.16 -8.95 21.66
C ILE A 55 -6.05 -8.14 22.35
N PRO A 56 -4.92 -7.87 21.66
CA PRO A 56 -3.82 -7.12 22.26
C PRO A 56 -4.26 -5.76 22.81
N THR A 57 -3.82 -5.42 24.01
CA THR A 57 -4.21 -4.19 24.73
C THR A 57 -3.91 -2.89 23.98
N PHE A 58 -2.96 -2.89 23.03
CA PHE A 58 -2.70 -1.73 22.17
C PHE A 58 -3.84 -1.45 21.16
N VAL A 59 -4.68 -2.45 20.87
CA VAL A 59 -5.93 -2.29 20.11
C VAL A 59 -7.01 -1.68 21.01
N ASN A 60 -7.01 -2.00 22.31
CA ASN A 60 -8.06 -1.59 23.25
C ASN A 60 -8.03 -0.09 23.63
N SER A 61 -7.00 0.65 23.23
CA SER A 61 -6.76 2.03 23.71
C SER A 61 -6.86 3.12 22.62
N LYS A 62 -7.13 2.77 21.35
CA LYS A 62 -7.25 3.74 20.25
C LYS A 62 -8.14 3.23 19.11
N LYS A 63 -8.63 4.15 18.29
CA LYS A 63 -9.18 3.82 16.97
C LYS A 63 -8.04 3.46 16.03
N LEU A 64 -8.22 2.43 15.20
CA LEU A 64 -7.24 1.92 14.24
C LEU A 64 -7.63 2.33 12.82
N SER A 65 -6.73 3.01 12.13
CA SER A 65 -6.81 3.26 10.69
C SER A 65 -6.58 1.97 9.89
N TYR A 66 -6.92 2.02 8.59
CA TYR A 66 -6.58 0.92 7.68
C TYR A 66 -5.07 0.65 7.66
N ARG A 67 -4.23 1.70 7.64
CA ARG A 67 -2.77 1.54 7.57
C ARG A 67 -2.20 0.86 8.82
N GLU A 68 -2.72 1.17 9.99
CA GLU A 68 -2.34 0.45 11.21
C GLU A 68 -2.76 -1.02 11.14
N ILE A 69 -3.97 -1.32 10.67
CA ILE A 69 -4.41 -2.71 10.46
C ILE A 69 -3.54 -3.41 9.42
N GLU A 70 -3.31 -2.81 8.27
CA GLU A 70 -2.46 -3.35 7.20
C GLU A 70 -1.05 -3.67 7.73
N SER A 71 -0.48 -2.83 8.61
CA SER A 71 0.80 -3.08 9.28
C SER A 71 0.76 -4.30 10.23
N LEU A 72 -0.37 -4.55 10.89
CA LEU A 72 -0.58 -5.76 11.69
C LEU A 72 -0.72 -7.01 10.80
N PHE A 73 -1.22 -6.88 9.58
CA PHE A 73 -1.37 -8.01 8.67
C PHE A 73 -0.25 -8.08 7.63
N HIS A 74 0.92 -7.54 7.97
CA HIS A 74 2.06 -7.43 7.06
C HIS A 74 2.45 -8.79 6.45
N PRO A 75 2.45 -8.97 5.10
CA PRO A 75 2.73 -10.24 4.41
C PRO A 75 4.09 -10.89 4.67
N ALA A 76 5.08 -10.14 5.17
CA ALA A 76 6.37 -10.68 5.62
C ALA A 76 6.52 -10.84 7.15
N TYR A 77 5.55 -10.43 7.97
CA TYR A 77 5.64 -10.60 9.43
C TYR A 77 4.68 -11.67 9.95
N PRO A 78 5.10 -12.40 11.00
CA PRO A 78 4.36 -13.53 11.51
C PRO A 78 3.29 -13.11 12.52
N LEU A 79 2.39 -12.18 12.20
CA LEU A 79 1.12 -12.08 12.95
C LEU A 79 0.26 -13.33 12.72
N ARG A 80 0.53 -14.06 11.64
CA ARG A 80 0.17 -15.49 11.50
C ARG A 80 0.62 -16.34 12.69
N GLN A 81 1.77 -16.11 13.33
CA GLN A 81 2.18 -16.92 14.49
C GLN A 81 1.33 -16.62 15.73
N ILE A 82 0.97 -15.35 15.94
CA ILE A 82 0.12 -14.92 17.06
C ILE A 82 -1.29 -15.49 16.90
N PHE A 83 -1.84 -15.45 15.68
CA PHE A 83 -3.21 -15.86 15.41
C PHE A 83 -3.36 -17.25 14.77
N LYS A 84 -2.28 -18.04 14.68
CA LYS A 84 -2.29 -19.36 14.01
C LYS A 84 -3.38 -20.28 14.55
N LYS A 85 -3.56 -20.25 15.89
CA LYS A 85 -4.55 -21.06 16.62
C LYS A 85 -6.00 -20.60 16.40
N HIS A 86 -6.21 -19.42 15.80
CA HIS A 86 -7.51 -18.78 15.57
C HIS A 86 -7.95 -18.75 14.11
N LEU A 87 -7.13 -19.29 13.19
CA LEU A 87 -7.45 -19.37 11.77
C LEU A 87 -8.63 -20.31 11.56
N THR A 88 -9.63 -19.84 10.81
CA THR A 88 -10.73 -20.68 10.32
C THR A 88 -10.43 -21.17 8.91
N GLU A 89 -11.18 -22.16 8.42
CA GLU A 89 -11.09 -22.62 7.03
C GLU A 89 -11.36 -21.51 5.99
N LYS A 90 -12.06 -20.44 6.39
CA LYS A 90 -12.39 -19.28 5.55
C LYS A 90 -11.34 -18.17 5.59
N SER A 91 -10.22 -18.38 6.28
CA SER A 91 -9.21 -17.33 6.44
C SER A 91 -8.64 -16.89 5.09
N ILE A 92 -8.49 -15.59 4.89
CA ILE A 92 -7.99 -15.03 3.63
C ILE A 92 -6.46 -14.97 3.55
N PHE A 93 -5.75 -15.54 4.53
CA PHE A 93 -4.29 -15.43 4.65
C PHE A 93 -3.54 -16.16 3.53
N LEU A 94 -2.37 -15.62 3.20
CA LEU A 94 -1.40 -16.26 2.31
C LEU A 94 -0.95 -17.63 2.84
N LYS A 95 -0.53 -18.52 1.94
CA LYS A 95 0.03 -19.82 2.33
C LYS A 95 1.45 -19.65 2.86
N ASP A 96 1.91 -20.62 3.67
CA ASP A 96 3.25 -20.60 4.30
C ASP A 96 4.38 -20.39 3.29
N GLN A 97 4.26 -21.02 2.12
CA GLN A 97 5.25 -20.87 1.05
C GLN A 97 5.31 -19.44 0.52
N ASP A 98 4.16 -18.78 0.38
CA ASP A 98 4.08 -17.41 -0.14
C ASP A 98 4.61 -16.40 0.90
N PHE A 99 4.39 -16.65 2.19
CA PHE A 99 5.05 -15.91 3.28
C PHE A 99 6.58 -15.99 3.20
N ILE A 100 7.13 -17.19 2.99
CA ILE A 100 8.59 -17.39 2.86
C ILE A 100 9.12 -16.63 1.64
N LYS A 101 8.43 -16.74 0.49
CA LYS A 101 8.81 -16.01 -0.72
C LYS A 101 8.75 -14.49 -0.53
N ASN A 102 7.70 -13.97 0.12
CA ASN A 102 7.57 -12.56 0.46
C ASN A 102 8.69 -12.09 1.40
N SER A 103 9.11 -12.95 2.34
CA SER A 103 10.25 -12.66 3.22
C SER A 103 11.56 -12.53 2.43
N SER A 104 11.77 -13.38 1.42
CA SER A 104 12.93 -13.32 0.54
C SER A 104 12.92 -12.09 -0.39
N LEU A 105 11.75 -11.74 -0.95
CA LEU A 105 11.58 -10.49 -1.70
C LEU A 105 11.91 -9.27 -0.83
N LEU A 106 11.35 -9.21 0.38
CA LEU A 106 11.60 -8.13 1.31
C LEU A 106 13.07 -8.04 1.71
N ALA A 107 13.75 -9.16 1.93
CA ALA A 107 15.18 -9.17 2.25
C ALA A 107 16.01 -8.47 1.15
N ARG A 108 15.74 -8.79 -0.13
CA ARG A 108 16.43 -8.13 -1.25
C ARG A 108 16.12 -6.63 -1.34
N LEU A 109 14.87 -6.24 -1.10
CA LEU A 109 14.51 -4.82 -1.09
C LEU A 109 15.17 -4.07 0.08
N ILE A 110 15.32 -4.72 1.24
CA ILE A 110 16.06 -4.20 2.39
C ILE A 110 17.53 -4.02 2.03
N ASP A 111 18.18 -5.01 1.40
CA ASP A 111 19.58 -4.92 0.99
C ASP A 111 19.82 -3.76 0.01
N LEU A 112 18.94 -3.60 -0.99
CA LEU A 112 18.98 -2.47 -1.92
C LEU A 112 18.77 -1.12 -1.21
N SER A 113 17.85 -1.07 -0.25
CA SER A 113 17.54 0.14 0.52
C SER A 113 18.69 0.55 1.43
N HIS A 114 19.37 -0.42 2.06
CA HIS A 114 20.61 -0.19 2.81
C HIS A 114 21.68 0.39 1.90
N TYR A 115 21.96 -0.27 0.78
CA TYR A 115 23.00 0.17 -0.15
C TYR A 115 22.73 1.59 -0.68
N ALA A 116 21.48 1.90 -1.08
CA ALA A 116 21.10 3.22 -1.54
C ALA A 116 21.28 4.29 -0.45
N THR A 117 20.83 3.99 0.77
CA THR A 117 20.94 4.89 1.93
C THR A 117 22.41 5.16 2.29
N ASP A 118 23.25 4.12 2.34
CA ASP A 118 24.67 4.22 2.65
C ASP A 118 25.45 5.04 1.62
N LYS A 119 25.02 4.99 0.35
CA LYS A 119 25.58 5.79 -0.75
C LYS A 119 24.99 7.19 -0.85
N GLY A 120 23.98 7.53 -0.04
CA GLY A 120 23.30 8.83 -0.10
C GLY A 120 22.50 9.04 -1.39
N VAL A 121 22.13 7.98 -2.09
CA VAL A 121 21.34 8.03 -3.33
C VAL A 121 19.88 7.66 -3.07
N LYS A 122 18.98 8.15 -3.91
CA LYS A 122 17.54 7.84 -3.81
C LYS A 122 17.22 6.54 -4.53
N LEU A 123 16.50 5.64 -3.86
CA LEU A 123 15.87 4.48 -4.48
C LEU A 123 14.42 4.85 -4.84
N ILE A 124 14.13 4.95 -6.14
CA ILE A 124 12.79 5.23 -6.63
C ILE A 124 12.14 3.91 -7.02
N VAL A 125 11.05 3.56 -6.32
CA VAL A 125 10.24 2.40 -6.66
C VAL A 125 9.22 2.82 -7.70
N ASP A 126 9.33 2.26 -8.90
CA ASP A 126 8.37 2.52 -9.97
C ASP A 126 7.02 1.84 -9.68
N ALA A 127 5.98 2.45 -10.23
CA ALA A 127 4.64 1.89 -10.20
C ALA A 127 4.44 0.98 -11.41
N GLU A 128 3.77 -0.14 -11.19
CA GLU A 128 3.43 -1.13 -12.22
C GLU A 128 1.90 -1.15 -12.46
N GLN A 129 1.39 -2.22 -13.08
CA GLN A 129 -0.05 -2.38 -13.31
C GLN A 129 -0.85 -2.40 -12.00
N SER A 130 -2.12 -1.98 -12.05
CA SER A 130 -2.95 -1.72 -10.88
C SER A 130 -3.14 -2.95 -9.99
N TRP A 131 -3.08 -4.15 -10.56
CA TRP A 131 -3.20 -5.42 -9.82
C TRP A 131 -1.92 -5.81 -9.08
N LEU A 132 -0.78 -5.16 -9.34
CA LEU A 132 0.46 -5.31 -8.58
C LEU A 132 0.68 -4.17 -7.58
N GLN A 133 0.05 -3.02 -7.81
CA GLN A 133 0.29 -1.81 -7.02
C GLN A 133 0.04 -1.92 -5.52
N PRO A 134 -0.97 -2.65 -5.01
CA PRO A 134 -1.12 -2.82 -3.57
C PRO A 134 0.12 -3.44 -2.92
N SER A 135 0.66 -4.53 -3.49
CA SER A 135 1.89 -5.17 -3.00
C SER A 135 3.10 -4.24 -3.08
N ILE A 136 3.30 -3.56 -4.21
CA ILE A 136 4.41 -2.62 -4.41
C ILE A 136 4.37 -1.47 -3.40
N SER A 137 3.21 -0.84 -3.26
CA SER A 137 3.01 0.28 -2.35
C SER A 137 3.24 -0.14 -0.91
N PHE A 138 2.71 -1.31 -0.54
CA PHE A 138 2.87 -1.88 0.78
C PHE A 138 4.35 -2.06 1.17
N PHE A 139 5.13 -2.76 0.33
CA PHE A 139 6.55 -2.96 0.62
C PHE A 139 7.33 -1.64 0.62
N THR A 140 7.00 -0.72 -0.30
CA THR A 140 7.66 0.59 -0.39
C THR A 140 7.45 1.42 0.87
N LEU A 141 6.20 1.54 1.34
CA LEU A 141 5.86 2.27 2.56
C LEU A 141 6.55 1.65 3.78
N HIS A 142 6.58 0.32 3.87
CA HIS A 142 7.31 -0.36 4.94
C HIS A 142 8.81 -0.01 4.94
N LEU A 143 9.46 0.01 3.78
CA LEU A 143 10.85 0.43 3.67
C LEU A 143 11.02 1.90 4.06
N MET A 144 10.11 2.79 3.68
CA MET A 144 10.14 4.19 4.11
C MET A 144 10.10 4.31 5.65
N THR A 145 9.29 3.51 6.36
CA THR A 145 9.29 3.55 7.84
C THR A 145 10.65 3.22 8.47
N LYS A 146 11.48 2.44 7.76
CA LYS A 146 12.82 2.03 8.22
C LYS A 146 13.91 3.02 7.80
N PHE A 147 13.91 3.40 6.53
CA PHE A 147 15.02 4.10 5.88
C PHE A 147 14.81 5.60 5.76
N ASN A 148 13.57 6.08 5.78
CA ASN A 148 13.27 7.50 5.63
C ASN A 148 13.18 8.26 6.96
N LYS A 149 13.93 7.88 7.99
CA LYS A 149 13.86 8.55 9.29
C LYS A 149 14.58 9.90 9.31
N SER A 150 15.80 9.91 8.76
CA SER A 150 16.67 11.09 8.77
C SER A 150 16.87 11.71 7.39
N TYR A 151 16.60 10.96 6.32
CA TYR A 151 16.81 11.39 4.93
C TYR A 151 15.77 10.75 4.01
N PRO A 152 15.27 11.44 2.95
CA PRO A 152 14.32 10.87 1.98
C PRO A 152 15.01 9.89 0.99
N SER A 153 15.39 8.71 1.47
CA SER A 153 16.10 7.68 0.68
C SER A 153 15.19 6.95 -0.30
N ILE A 154 14.02 6.48 0.16
CA ILE A 154 13.11 5.64 -0.61
C ILE A 154 11.94 6.47 -1.10
N THR A 155 11.64 6.42 -2.40
CA THR A 155 10.57 7.17 -3.06
C THR A 155 9.53 6.23 -3.65
N THR A 156 8.24 6.54 -3.45
CA THR A 156 7.11 5.82 -4.04
C THR A 156 6.58 6.55 -5.27
N THR A 157 5.88 5.84 -6.16
CA THR A 157 5.32 6.39 -7.40
C THR A 157 3.79 6.28 -7.43
N TYR A 158 3.10 7.39 -7.65
CA TYR A 158 1.64 7.43 -7.86
C TYR A 158 1.30 7.64 -9.33
N GLN A 159 0.32 6.88 -9.81
CA GLN A 159 -0.18 6.93 -11.18
C GLN A 159 -1.55 7.61 -11.21
N CYS A 160 -1.61 8.86 -11.64
CA CYS A 160 -2.81 9.70 -11.57
C CYS A 160 -3.90 9.33 -12.58
N TYR A 161 -3.64 8.40 -13.51
CA TYR A 161 -4.67 7.80 -14.35
C TYR A 161 -5.58 6.84 -13.57
N LEU A 162 -5.16 6.35 -12.39
CA LEU A 162 -5.99 5.52 -11.50
C LEU A 162 -6.96 6.41 -10.72
N LYS A 163 -8.23 6.01 -10.68
CA LYS A 163 -9.30 6.75 -9.99
C LYS A 163 -9.08 6.90 -8.48
N ASN A 164 -8.37 5.97 -7.86
CA ASN A 164 -8.10 5.97 -6.42
C ASN A 164 -6.78 6.64 -6.02
N SER A 165 -5.95 7.05 -6.99
CA SER A 165 -4.58 7.52 -6.72
C SER A 165 -4.49 8.69 -5.76
N ARG A 166 -5.40 9.67 -5.86
CA ARG A 166 -5.45 10.83 -4.95
C ARG A 166 -5.78 10.42 -3.51
N GLN A 167 -6.79 9.56 -3.34
CA GLN A 167 -7.16 9.05 -2.01
C GLN A 167 -6.01 8.24 -1.38
N SER A 168 -5.33 7.40 -2.17
CA SER A 168 -4.16 6.67 -1.69
C SER A 168 -3.02 7.60 -1.29
N LEU A 169 -2.74 8.62 -2.10
CA LEU A 169 -1.73 9.64 -1.81
C LEU A 169 -2.01 10.39 -0.50
N GLU A 170 -3.25 10.84 -0.29
CA GLU A 170 -3.67 11.51 0.94
C GLU A 170 -3.47 10.61 2.17
N SER A 171 -3.95 9.36 2.11
CA SER A 171 -3.81 8.39 3.20
C SER A 171 -2.35 8.08 3.53
N ASP A 172 -1.47 8.05 2.52
CA ASP A 172 -0.06 7.74 2.71
C ASP A 172 0.76 8.92 3.24
N MET A 173 0.38 10.15 2.85
CA MET A 173 0.93 11.37 3.45
C MET A 173 0.60 11.46 4.94
N GLU A 174 -0.64 11.13 5.32
CA GLU A 174 -1.05 11.06 6.74
C GLU A 174 -0.26 10.00 7.50
N PHE A 175 -0.20 8.78 6.96
CA PHE A 175 0.57 7.70 7.56
C PHE A 175 2.05 8.05 7.76
N ALA A 176 2.69 8.67 6.76
CA ALA A 176 4.08 9.06 6.84
C ALA A 176 4.31 10.19 7.87
N SER A 177 3.36 11.14 7.95
CA SER A 177 3.35 12.19 8.98
C SER A 177 3.28 11.60 10.38
N ASP A 178 2.33 10.69 10.63
CA ASP A 178 2.14 10.03 11.93
C ASP A 178 3.32 9.13 12.30
N SER A 179 3.94 8.51 11.31
CA SER A 179 5.17 7.71 11.47
C SER A 179 6.42 8.56 11.65
N GLY A 180 6.32 9.89 11.47
CA GLY A 180 7.43 10.82 11.60
C GLY A 180 8.54 10.65 10.57
N VAL A 181 8.27 10.04 9.41
CA VAL A 181 9.26 9.77 8.36
C VAL A 181 9.16 10.74 7.19
N PHE A 182 10.26 10.85 6.42
CA PHE A 182 10.25 11.56 5.16
C PHE A 182 9.46 10.77 4.11
N PHE A 183 8.69 11.49 3.31
CA PHE A 183 7.79 10.97 2.29
C PHE A 183 8.08 11.63 0.94
N PRO A 184 9.15 11.21 0.23
CA PRO A 184 9.39 11.62 -1.13
C PRO A 184 8.49 10.83 -2.09
N ILE A 185 7.94 11.56 -3.06
CA ILE A 185 6.90 11.06 -3.94
C ILE A 185 7.26 11.38 -5.39
N LYS A 186 7.09 10.40 -6.28
CA LYS A 186 7.07 10.60 -7.73
C LYS A 186 5.62 10.54 -8.20
N ILE A 187 5.19 11.55 -8.95
CA ILE A 187 3.84 11.60 -9.53
C ILE A 187 3.96 11.50 -11.04
N VAL A 188 3.24 10.54 -11.62
CA VAL A 188 3.13 10.31 -13.07
C VAL A 188 1.66 10.25 -13.48
N ARG A 189 1.36 10.39 -14.77
CA ARG A 189 0.02 10.04 -15.28
C ARG A 189 -0.20 8.52 -15.21
N GLY A 190 0.68 7.73 -15.83
CA GLY A 190 0.60 6.27 -15.87
C GLY A 190 1.10 5.74 -17.21
N ALA A 191 1.53 4.47 -17.25
CA ALA A 191 2.17 3.88 -18.43
C ALA A 191 1.44 2.64 -18.99
N TYR A 192 0.43 2.12 -18.29
CA TYR A 192 -0.14 0.79 -18.56
C TYR A 192 -1.60 0.79 -19.04
N ILE A 193 -2.07 1.88 -19.66
CA ILE A 193 -3.49 2.05 -20.06
C ILE A 193 -4.03 0.84 -20.83
N THR A 194 -3.29 0.37 -21.84
CA THR A 194 -3.73 -0.75 -22.68
C THR A 194 -3.86 -2.04 -21.87
N GLN A 195 -2.86 -2.34 -21.03
CA GLN A 195 -2.87 -3.53 -20.19
C GLN A 195 -4.00 -3.48 -19.14
N GLU A 196 -4.32 -2.29 -18.60
CA GLU A 196 -5.48 -2.13 -17.71
C GLU A 196 -6.79 -2.44 -18.40
N LEU A 197 -6.96 -1.99 -19.65
CA LEU A 197 -8.17 -2.26 -20.42
C LEU A 197 -8.31 -3.75 -20.73
N GLU A 198 -7.24 -4.38 -21.22
CA GLU A 198 -7.21 -5.80 -21.54
C GLU A 198 -7.51 -6.65 -20.30
N PHE A 199 -6.80 -6.40 -19.19
CA PHE A 199 -6.99 -7.13 -17.95
C PHE A 199 -8.40 -6.94 -17.38
N SER A 200 -8.93 -5.72 -17.38
CA SER A 200 -10.30 -5.48 -16.89
C SER A 200 -11.36 -6.21 -17.72
N ASN A 201 -11.19 -6.30 -19.04
CA ASN A 201 -12.08 -7.07 -19.90
C ASN A 201 -11.96 -8.58 -19.65
N THR A 202 -10.75 -9.12 -19.54
CA THR A 202 -10.54 -10.55 -19.27
C THR A 202 -11.10 -10.95 -17.89
N GLN A 203 -10.98 -10.08 -16.89
CA GLN A 203 -11.48 -10.34 -15.54
C GLN A 203 -12.94 -9.92 -15.32
N ASN A 204 -13.61 -9.36 -16.34
CA ASN A 204 -14.97 -8.81 -16.25
C ASN A 204 -15.15 -7.85 -15.05
N ARG A 205 -14.16 -6.96 -14.83
CA ARG A 205 -14.15 -6.00 -13.72
C ARG A 205 -14.25 -4.56 -14.22
N ASN A 206 -14.61 -3.65 -13.34
CA ASN A 206 -14.59 -2.21 -13.64
C ASN A 206 -13.17 -1.72 -13.99
N TYR A 207 -13.09 -0.72 -14.86
CA TYR A 207 -11.83 -0.08 -15.20
C TYR A 207 -11.31 0.77 -14.03
N PRO A 208 -10.09 0.51 -13.52
CA PRO A 208 -9.51 1.29 -12.43
C PRO A 208 -9.05 2.68 -12.88
N ILE A 209 -8.96 2.90 -14.20
CA ILE A 209 -8.47 4.13 -14.82
C ILE A 209 -9.59 5.09 -15.21
N TYR A 210 -9.26 6.38 -15.30
CA TYR A 210 -10.10 7.37 -15.98
C TYR A 210 -10.19 7.07 -17.48
N SER A 211 -11.36 7.32 -18.08
CA SER A 211 -11.59 7.09 -19.50
C SER A 211 -11.13 8.25 -20.39
N LYS A 212 -10.96 9.45 -19.83
CA LYS A 212 -10.54 10.65 -20.57
C LYS A 212 -9.18 11.15 -20.07
N TYR A 213 -8.38 11.61 -21.02
CA TYR A 213 -7.10 12.29 -20.74
C TYR A 213 -7.25 13.48 -19.79
N MET A 214 -8.34 14.26 -19.96
CA MET A 214 -8.59 15.44 -19.13
C MET A 214 -8.86 15.10 -17.67
N ASP A 215 -9.56 14.00 -17.40
CA ASP A 215 -9.82 13.55 -16.02
C ASP A 215 -8.51 13.09 -15.36
N THR A 216 -7.65 12.36 -16.08
CA THR A 216 -6.30 11.99 -15.62
C THR A 216 -5.44 13.22 -15.34
N SER A 217 -5.47 14.21 -16.23
CA SER A 217 -4.67 15.43 -16.07
C SER A 217 -5.17 16.28 -14.91
N THR A 218 -6.49 16.41 -14.74
CA THR A 218 -7.09 17.09 -13.59
C THR A 218 -6.69 16.41 -12.28
N ASN A 219 -6.71 15.07 -12.25
CA ASN A 219 -6.29 14.33 -11.08
C ASN A 219 -4.78 14.46 -10.80
N PHE A 220 -3.94 14.50 -11.85
CA PHE A 220 -2.50 14.77 -11.73
C PHE A 220 -2.24 16.12 -11.07
N ASP A 221 -2.86 17.19 -11.59
CA ASP A 221 -2.67 18.55 -11.08
C ASP A 221 -3.16 18.67 -9.62
N ASN A 222 -4.28 18.03 -9.28
CA ASN A 222 -4.78 17.96 -7.91
C ASN A 222 -3.81 17.23 -6.98
N CYS A 223 -3.27 16.07 -7.38
CA CYS A 223 -2.30 15.34 -6.58
C CYS A 223 -1.03 16.17 -6.32
N VAL A 224 -0.51 16.85 -7.36
CA VAL A 224 0.64 17.74 -7.21
C VAL A 224 0.33 18.87 -6.25
N LYS A 225 -0.84 19.52 -6.39
CA LYS A 225 -1.28 20.59 -5.50
C LYS A 225 -1.39 20.13 -4.04
N ASP A 226 -2.02 18.99 -3.79
CA ASP A 226 -2.19 18.45 -2.43
C ASP A 226 -0.83 18.21 -1.76
N VAL A 227 0.16 17.73 -2.53
CA VAL A 227 1.53 17.56 -2.02
C VAL A 227 2.19 18.91 -1.75
N LEU A 228 2.11 19.87 -2.68
CA LEU A 228 2.68 21.21 -2.51
C LEU A 228 2.13 21.91 -1.26
N ASP A 229 0.84 21.76 -0.98
CA ASP A 229 0.20 22.31 0.22
C ASP A 229 0.76 21.70 1.52
N LYS A 230 1.25 20.46 1.48
CA LYS A 230 1.85 19.73 2.61
C LYS A 230 3.36 19.89 2.74
N ILE A 231 4.08 20.36 1.72
CA ILE A 231 5.56 20.52 1.73
C ILE A 231 6.06 21.41 2.87
N ARG A 232 5.23 22.33 3.38
CA ARG A 232 5.59 23.26 4.47
C ARG A 232 6.10 22.57 5.75
N GLY A 233 5.80 21.28 5.94
CA GLY A 233 6.31 20.47 7.06
C GLY A 233 7.72 19.88 6.87
N ASN A 234 8.43 20.18 5.78
CA ASN A 234 9.80 19.73 5.43
C ASN A 234 10.04 18.21 5.34
N LYS A 235 9.02 17.37 5.52
CA LYS A 235 9.13 15.91 5.40
C LYS A 235 8.51 15.34 4.13
N VAL A 236 7.82 16.14 3.32
CA VAL A 236 7.24 15.70 2.05
C VAL A 236 8.02 16.33 0.90
N SER A 237 8.25 15.58 -0.18
CA SER A 237 8.83 16.13 -1.41
C SER A 237 8.21 15.49 -2.64
N VAL A 238 8.20 16.23 -3.75
CA VAL A 238 7.55 15.80 -4.99
C VAL A 238 8.51 15.84 -6.17
N MET A 239 8.44 14.80 -7.00
CA MET A 239 8.97 14.74 -8.35
C MET A 239 7.77 14.63 -9.31
N ALA A 240 7.42 15.75 -9.95
CA ALA A 240 6.41 15.75 -11.01
C ALA A 240 7.03 15.27 -12.32
N ALA A 241 6.75 14.03 -12.72
CA ALA A 241 7.28 13.42 -13.93
C ALA A 241 6.29 13.59 -15.09
N SER A 242 6.43 14.69 -15.83
CA SER A 242 5.59 15.06 -16.97
C SER A 242 6.43 15.68 -18.09
N HIS A 243 6.07 15.39 -19.35
CA HIS A 243 6.56 16.10 -20.54
C HIS A 243 5.50 17.09 -21.08
N ASN A 244 4.32 17.16 -20.46
CA ASN A 244 3.30 18.15 -20.81
C ASN A 244 3.67 19.49 -20.18
N GLN A 245 3.90 20.51 -21.02
CA GLN A 245 4.29 21.86 -20.61
C GLN A 245 3.26 22.57 -19.71
N VAL A 246 1.97 22.23 -19.83
CA VAL A 246 0.90 22.87 -19.04
C VAL A 246 0.88 22.38 -17.59
N SER A 247 1.39 21.17 -17.35
CA SER A 247 1.50 20.54 -16.02
C SER A 247 2.69 21.07 -15.25
#